data_AF-A0A8C9SUF0-F1
#
_entry.id   AF-A0A8C9SUF0-F1
#
_cell.length_a   1.000
_cell.length_b   1.000
_cell.length_c   1.000
_cell.angle_alpha   90.00
_cell.angle_beta   90.00
_cell.angle_gamma   90.00
#
_symmetry.space_group_name_H-M   'P 1'
#
loop_
_entity.id
_entity.type
_entity.pdbx_description
1 polymer ?
#
loop_
_entity_poly.entity_id
_entity_poly.type
_entity_poly.pdbx_seq_one_letter_code
_entity_poly.pdbx_strand_id
1 'polypeptide(L)'
;IRQNPRNRVFTPRLPDGSWQSYSKNDGWQSEYLHRSIVPTMHYQKSLPRLPIPKLEDTIRRYLAAQRPLLSDDDYSKTEKMAYEFQKGVGKELHSELVAQDKKNKHTSYISGQGFDRHLFAMQHLATSKGLPLPAFYQDTAYSTMNHNILSSSSLTSPAFSFGGFTPMVPDGFGLGYSIHKEWISCFISSYPARNVTEFQRCVNKSLEGIFSVVEGKLLR
;
A
#
# COMPACT_ATOMS: atom_id res chain seq x y z
N ILE A 1 15.06 -36.44 1.30
CA ILE A 1 15.56 -35.99 -0.02
C ILE A 1 14.72 -36.65 -1.10
N ARG A 2 13.86 -35.89 -1.76
CA ARG A 2 13.33 -36.08 -3.13
C ARG A 2 12.41 -34.88 -3.42
N GLN A 3 12.89 -33.95 -4.23
CA GLN A 3 12.12 -32.89 -4.88
C GLN A 3 11.70 -33.38 -6.28
N ASN A 4 10.50 -33.02 -6.74
CA ASN A 4 10.17 -32.55 -8.11
C ASN A 4 8.66 -32.22 -8.23
N PRO A 5 8.16 -31.58 -9.31
CA PRO A 5 8.54 -30.33 -10.01
C PRO A 5 7.34 -29.35 -10.11
N ARG A 6 7.64 -28.13 -10.59
CA ARG A 6 6.78 -27.15 -11.29
C ARG A 6 6.57 -25.83 -10.55
N ASN A 7 7.68 -25.13 -10.30
CA ASN A 7 7.70 -23.68 -10.38
C ASN A 7 7.52 -23.27 -11.84
N ARG A 8 6.31 -22.82 -12.22
CA ARG A 8 6.11 -22.12 -13.49
C ARG A 8 6.45 -20.65 -13.28
N VAL A 9 7.65 -20.25 -13.71
CA VAL A 9 7.93 -18.84 -14.00
C VAL A 9 7.24 -18.54 -15.33
N PHE A 10 6.41 -17.50 -15.38
CA PHE A 10 5.75 -17.06 -16.61
C PHE A 10 6.79 -16.50 -17.58
N THR A 11 7.19 -17.27 -18.59
CA THR A 11 7.95 -16.77 -19.74
C THR A 11 6.98 -16.44 -20.89
N PRO A 12 7.14 -15.30 -21.58
CA PRO A 12 6.34 -14.99 -22.77
C PRO A 12 6.57 -16.03 -23.88
N ARG A 13 5.52 -16.40 -24.62
CA ARG A 13 5.62 -17.20 -25.84
C ARG A 13 5.98 -16.31 -27.03
N LEU A 14 6.83 -16.81 -27.91
CA LEU A 14 7.07 -16.21 -29.21
C LEU A 14 5.88 -16.48 -30.16
N PRO A 15 5.71 -15.68 -31.23
CA PRO A 15 4.59 -15.83 -32.18
C PRO A 15 4.51 -17.19 -32.88
N ASP A 16 5.62 -17.93 -32.95
CA ASP A 16 5.70 -19.28 -33.49
C ASP A 16 5.31 -20.38 -32.46
N GLY A 17 4.86 -19.97 -31.27
CA GLY A 17 4.45 -20.86 -30.19
C GLY A 17 5.60 -21.45 -29.37
N SER A 18 6.85 -21.12 -29.71
CA SER A 18 8.04 -21.57 -28.97
C SER A 18 8.24 -20.77 -27.67
N TRP A 19 8.89 -21.40 -26.70
CA TRP A 19 9.24 -20.77 -25.43
C TRP A 19 10.54 -19.99 -25.59
N GLN A 20 10.55 -18.72 -25.19
CA GLN A 20 11.78 -17.94 -25.13
C GLN A 20 12.62 -18.43 -23.93
N SER A 21 13.65 -19.22 -24.22
CA SER A 21 14.66 -19.63 -23.24
C SER A 21 15.71 -18.52 -23.10
N TYR A 22 15.83 -17.95 -21.90
CA TYR A 22 16.93 -17.05 -21.52
C TYR A 22 18.18 -17.79 -21.02
N SER A 23 18.25 -19.12 -21.16
CA SER A 23 19.40 -19.90 -20.71
C SER A 23 20.26 -20.30 -21.91
N LYS A 24 21.31 -19.53 -22.17
CA LYS A 24 22.51 -20.05 -22.82
C LYS A 24 23.43 -20.59 -21.72
N ASN A 25 23.95 -21.78 -21.97
CA ASN A 25 24.90 -22.53 -21.15
C ASN A 25 25.90 -21.63 -20.40
N ASP A 26 25.90 -21.74 -19.07
CA ASP A 26 27.07 -21.98 -18.23
C ASP A 26 26.56 -22.50 -16.88
N GLY A 27 27.15 -23.58 -16.37
CA GLY A 27 26.66 -24.28 -15.19
C GLY A 27 26.46 -23.34 -14.00
N TRP A 28 25.27 -23.40 -13.38
CA TRP A 28 24.89 -22.77 -12.10
C TRP A 28 24.33 -21.33 -12.07
N GLN A 29 23.75 -20.78 -13.16
CA GLN A 29 23.17 -19.41 -13.11
C GLN A 29 21.72 -19.23 -13.61
N SER A 30 20.85 -20.23 -13.53
CA SER A 30 19.48 -20.11 -14.12
C SER A 30 18.34 -19.81 -13.12
N GLU A 31 18.57 -19.88 -11.80
CA GLU A 31 17.44 -19.84 -10.83
C GLU A 31 17.08 -18.44 -10.30
N TYR A 32 17.93 -17.43 -10.51
CA TYR A 32 17.74 -16.11 -9.88
C TYR A 32 17.92 -14.98 -10.89
N LEU A 33 17.01 -14.01 -10.86
CA LEU A 33 17.09 -12.79 -11.67
C LEU A 33 18.34 -11.95 -11.35
N HIS A 34 18.76 -11.95 -10.08
CA HIS A 34 19.98 -11.31 -9.60
C HIS A 34 20.42 -11.95 -8.29
N ARG A 35 21.73 -12.05 -8.06
CA ARG A 35 22.31 -12.51 -6.80
C ARG A 35 23.12 -11.38 -6.16
N SER A 36 22.65 -10.90 -5.02
CA SER A 36 23.38 -9.91 -4.23
C SER A 36 24.62 -10.54 -3.58
N ILE A 37 25.72 -9.78 -3.52
CA ILE A 37 26.95 -10.14 -2.81
C ILE A 37 26.68 -10.16 -1.29
N VAL A 38 25.88 -9.21 -0.81
CA VAL A 38 25.47 -9.11 0.59
C VAL A 38 24.08 -9.74 0.74
N PRO A 39 23.85 -10.64 1.71
CA PRO A 39 22.53 -11.19 1.95
C PRO A 39 21.48 -10.07 2.14
N THR A 40 20.30 -10.23 1.53
CA THR A 40 19.25 -9.18 1.49
C THR A 40 18.93 -8.58 2.86
N MET A 41 18.95 -9.40 3.92
CA MET A 41 18.60 -8.98 5.28
C MET A 41 19.83 -8.73 6.18
N HIS A 42 21.04 -8.60 5.63
CA HIS A 42 22.29 -8.49 6.40
C HIS A 42 22.27 -7.32 7.40
N TYR A 43 21.78 -6.15 6.97
CA TYR A 43 21.71 -4.94 7.81
C TYR A 43 20.40 -4.79 8.60
N GLN A 44 19.49 -5.77 8.53
CA GLN A 44 18.17 -5.65 9.16
C GLN A 44 18.26 -5.39 10.68
N LYS A 45 19.26 -5.96 11.36
CA LYS A 45 19.47 -5.79 12.80
C LYS A 45 19.94 -4.39 13.19
N SER A 46 20.47 -3.62 12.23
CA SER A 46 21.00 -2.27 12.45
C SER A 46 19.95 -1.18 12.21
N LEU A 47 18.78 -1.53 11.68
CA LEU A 47 17.73 -0.56 11.40
C LEU A 47 17.04 -0.12 12.70
N PRO A 48 16.74 1.19 12.86
CA PRO A 48 16.00 1.68 14.00
C PRO A 48 14.61 1.04 14.02
N ARG A 49 14.17 0.62 15.22
CA ARG A 49 12.82 0.08 15.39
C ARG A 49 11.84 1.23 15.61
N LEU A 50 10.74 1.17 14.88
CA LEU A 50 9.61 2.06 15.09
C LEU A 50 8.72 1.50 16.23
N PRO A 51 8.21 2.35 17.15
CA PRO A 51 7.38 1.90 18.25
C PRO A 51 5.92 1.69 17.81
N ILE A 52 5.23 0.70 18.39
CA ILE A 52 3.79 0.55 18.19
C ILE A 52 3.08 1.81 18.70
N PRO A 53 2.22 2.46 17.88
CA PRO A 53 1.49 3.65 18.29
C PRO A 53 0.45 3.31 19.36
N LYS A 54 0.09 4.30 20.19
CA LYS A 54 -0.99 4.15 21.17
C LYS A 54 -2.30 3.80 20.45
N LEU A 55 -3.12 2.96 21.08
CA LEU A 55 -4.41 2.57 20.51
C LEU A 55 -5.33 3.78 20.33
N GLU A 56 -5.32 4.71 21.30
CA GLU A 56 -6.11 5.94 21.26
C GLU A 56 -5.74 6.82 20.05
N ASP A 57 -4.46 6.93 19.75
CA ASP A 57 -3.98 7.68 18.58
C ASP A 57 -4.39 7.02 17.27
N THR A 58 -4.46 5.69 17.26
CA THR A 58 -4.88 4.92 16.09
C THR A 58 -6.35 5.17 15.80
N ILE A 59 -7.20 5.07 16.82
CA ILE A 59 -8.65 5.30 16.70
C ILE A 59 -8.96 6.75 16.34
N ARG A 60 -8.29 7.72 16.99
CA ARG A 60 -8.45 9.13 16.66
C ARG A 60 -8.12 9.44 15.20
N ARG A 61 -7.01 8.89 14.68
CA ARG A 61 -6.61 9.12 13.28
C ARG A 61 -7.51 8.40 12.30
N TYR A 62 -7.96 7.19 12.63
CA TYR A 62 -8.95 6.47 11.85
C TYR A 62 -10.24 7.30 11.72
N LEU A 63 -10.79 7.79 12.84
CA LEU A 63 -12.00 8.63 12.82
C LEU A 63 -11.78 9.95 12.09
N ALA A 64 -10.60 10.57 12.20
CA ALA A 64 -10.27 11.76 11.41
C ALA A 64 -10.27 11.48 9.90
N ALA A 65 -9.76 10.32 9.48
CA ALA A 65 -9.76 9.90 8.08
C ALA A 65 -11.16 9.55 7.55
N GLN A 66 -12.04 9.02 8.42
CA GLN A 66 -13.42 8.70 8.05
C GLN A 66 -14.31 9.94 7.93
N ARG A 67 -14.01 11.01 8.67
CA ARG A 67 -14.87 12.19 8.73
C ARG A 67 -15.22 12.79 7.35
N PRO A 68 -14.29 12.98 6.40
CA PRO A 68 -14.64 13.51 5.08
C PRO A 68 -15.31 12.48 4.15
N LEU A 69 -15.31 11.20 4.51
CA LEU A 69 -15.82 10.10 3.66
C LEU A 69 -17.26 9.70 3.99
N LEU A 70 -17.73 10.02 5.19
CA LEU A 70 -19.01 9.54 5.73
C LEU A 70 -20.01 10.68 5.93
N SER A 71 -21.29 10.34 5.83
CA SER A 71 -22.40 11.16 6.32
C SER A 71 -22.33 11.29 7.85
N ASP A 72 -23.01 12.28 8.43
CA ASP A 72 -23.06 12.44 9.90
C ASP A 72 -23.64 11.19 10.60
N ASP A 73 -24.68 10.59 10.03
CA ASP A 73 -25.33 9.40 10.57
C ASP A 73 -24.41 8.17 10.53
N ASP A 74 -23.71 7.96 9.42
CA ASP A 74 -22.79 6.83 9.29
C ASP A 74 -21.53 7.03 10.12
N TYR A 75 -21.05 8.28 10.19
CA TYR A 75 -19.94 8.65 11.07
C TYR A 75 -20.25 8.32 12.53
N SER A 76 -21.45 8.64 13.02
CA SER A 76 -21.85 8.35 14.40
C SER A 76 -21.84 6.84 14.71
N LYS A 77 -22.28 6.00 13.76
CA LYS A 77 -22.22 4.54 13.89
C LYS A 77 -20.77 4.05 13.93
N THR A 78 -19.93 4.51 13.01
CA THR A 78 -18.50 4.16 12.94
C THR A 78 -17.76 4.62 14.19
N GLU A 79 -18.04 5.81 14.70
CA GLU A 79 -17.46 6.36 15.92
C GLU A 79 -17.78 5.48 17.13
N LYS A 80 -19.06 5.09 17.28
CA LYS A 80 -19.48 4.18 18.35
C LYS A 80 -18.73 2.85 18.28
N MET A 81 -18.67 2.21 17.10
CA MET A 81 -17.96 0.95 16.92
C MET A 81 -16.45 1.08 17.20
N ALA A 82 -15.83 2.19 16.79
CA ALA A 82 -14.42 2.44 17.03
C ALA A 82 -14.10 2.58 18.53
N TYR A 83 -14.96 3.27 19.29
CA TYR A 83 -14.79 3.39 20.74
C TYR A 83 -15.11 2.09 21.49
N GLU A 84 -16.11 1.32 21.05
CA GLU A 84 -16.38 0.00 21.60
C GLU A 84 -15.18 -0.94 21.37
N PHE A 85 -14.59 -0.92 20.17
CA PHE A 85 -13.37 -1.66 19.89
C PHE A 85 -12.20 -1.19 20.76
N GLN A 86 -12.00 0.12 20.88
CA GLN A 86 -10.93 0.70 21.72
C GLN A 86 -11.04 0.26 23.19
N LYS A 87 -12.25 0.26 23.74
CA LYS A 87 -12.51 -0.08 25.15
C LYS A 87 -12.58 -1.59 25.41
N GLY A 88 -12.96 -2.36 24.39
CA GLY A 88 -13.09 -3.81 24.45
C GLY A 88 -11.88 -4.52 23.84
N VAL A 89 -12.17 -5.42 22.90
CA VAL A 89 -11.19 -6.37 22.32
C VAL A 89 -9.96 -5.71 21.68
N GLY A 90 -10.06 -4.46 21.20
CA GLY A 90 -8.92 -3.72 20.67
C GLY A 90 -7.82 -3.48 21.70
N LYS A 91 -8.18 -3.30 22.98
CA LYS A 91 -7.21 -3.14 24.08
C LYS A 91 -6.42 -4.42 24.34
N GLU A 92 -7.10 -5.57 24.28
CA GLU A 92 -6.49 -6.89 24.45
C GLU A 92 -5.55 -7.21 23.28
N LEU A 93 -6.03 -6.99 22.04
CA LEU A 93 -5.23 -7.18 20.82
C LEU A 93 -4.00 -6.27 20.80
N HIS A 94 -4.15 -4.99 21.18
CA HIS A 94 -3.04 -4.06 21.26
C HIS A 94 -1.99 -4.49 22.30
N SER A 95 -2.45 -4.90 23.49
CA SER A 95 -1.56 -5.33 24.57
C SER A 95 -0.75 -6.58 24.19
N GLU A 96 -1.39 -7.53 23.51
CA GLU A 96 -0.72 -8.71 22.94
C GLU A 96 0.26 -8.33 21.84
N LEU A 97 -0.13 -7.46 20.90
CA LEU A 97 0.76 -6.99 19.84
C LEU A 97 2.03 -6.35 20.42
N VAL A 98 1.89 -5.53 21.46
CA VAL A 98 3.02 -4.95 22.20
C VAL A 98 3.88 -6.02 22.88
N ALA A 99 3.27 -7.05 23.47
CA ALA A 99 4.01 -8.17 24.06
C ALA A 99 4.81 -8.96 23.00
N GLN A 100 4.24 -9.18 21.82
CA GLN A 100 4.90 -9.85 20.71
C GLN A 100 6.05 -9.01 20.13
N ASP A 101 5.86 -7.71 19.97
CA ASP A 101 6.93 -6.79 19.51
C ASP A 101 8.11 -6.73 20.50
N LYS A 102 7.84 -6.77 21.81
CA LYS A 102 8.89 -6.86 22.85
C LYS A 102 9.70 -8.16 22.75
N LYS A 103 9.07 -9.28 22.40
CA LYS A 103 9.72 -10.59 22.20
C LYS A 103 10.50 -10.65 20.88
N ASN A 104 9.98 -10.04 19.83
CA ASN A 104 10.56 -10.09 18.47
C ASN A 104 11.41 -8.86 18.16
N LYS A 105 12.64 -8.80 18.68
CA LYS A 105 13.53 -7.64 18.49
C LYS A 105 14.18 -7.51 17.11
N HIS A 106 14.06 -8.53 16.26
CA HIS A 106 14.72 -8.62 14.96
C HIS A 106 13.84 -8.14 13.80
N THR A 107 12.57 -7.84 14.06
CA THR A 107 11.62 -7.29 13.11
C THR A 107 11.01 -6.01 13.67
N SER A 108 10.55 -5.14 12.76
CA SER A 108 9.68 -4.04 13.11
C SER A 108 8.34 -4.30 12.45
N TYR A 109 7.27 -4.25 13.24
CA TYR A 109 5.99 -3.91 12.66
C TYR A 109 6.16 -2.49 12.12
N ILE A 110 6.04 -2.30 10.81
CA ILE A 110 6.15 -0.98 10.18
C ILE A 110 5.15 -0.06 10.88
N SER A 111 5.65 0.73 11.81
CA SER A 111 4.91 1.64 12.66
C SER A 111 5.31 3.05 12.27
N GLY A 112 4.85 3.44 11.09
CA GLY A 112 4.60 4.85 10.86
C GLY A 112 3.54 5.32 11.85
N GLN A 113 3.42 6.63 12.00
CA GLN A 113 2.35 7.29 12.74
C GLN A 113 0.94 7.09 12.08
N GLY A 114 0.82 6.18 11.11
CA GLY A 114 -0.44 5.82 10.46
C GLY A 114 -1.22 4.77 11.26
N PHE A 115 -2.53 4.68 11.02
CA PHE A 115 -3.42 3.73 11.71
C PHE A 115 -3.54 2.39 10.97
N ASP A 116 -3.35 2.37 9.65
CA ASP A 116 -3.66 1.24 8.76
C ASP A 116 -2.91 -0.03 9.14
N ARG A 117 -1.58 0.06 9.28
CA ARG A 117 -0.73 -1.09 9.63
C ARG A 117 -1.01 -1.62 11.02
N HIS A 118 -1.37 -0.73 11.96
CA HIS A 118 -1.70 -1.13 13.32
C HIS A 118 -3.05 -1.86 13.36
N LEU A 119 -4.08 -1.32 12.69
CA LEU A 119 -5.38 -1.97 12.57
C LEU A 119 -5.27 -3.31 11.84
N PHE A 120 -4.49 -3.37 10.76
CA PHE A 120 -4.21 -4.61 10.02
C PHE A 120 -3.52 -5.66 10.91
N ALA A 121 -2.50 -5.28 11.68
CA ALA A 121 -1.80 -6.20 12.58
C ALA A 121 -2.75 -6.77 13.64
N MET A 122 -3.61 -5.94 14.22
CA MET A 122 -4.62 -6.39 15.20
C MET A 122 -5.68 -7.31 14.56
N GLN A 123 -6.12 -7.02 13.34
CA GLN A 123 -7.05 -7.88 12.60
C GLN A 123 -6.43 -9.25 12.32
N HIS A 124 -5.19 -9.26 11.85
CA HIS A 124 -4.43 -10.48 11.59
C HIS A 124 -4.23 -11.30 12.86
N LEU A 125 -3.91 -10.64 13.98
CA LEU A 125 -3.75 -11.28 15.28
C LEU A 125 -5.06 -11.89 15.80
N ALA A 126 -6.19 -11.20 15.64
CA ALA A 126 -7.50 -11.75 15.99
C ALA A 126 -7.80 -13.01 15.16
N THR A 127 -7.53 -12.95 13.86
CA THR A 127 -7.74 -14.06 12.92
C THR A 127 -6.85 -15.25 13.22
N SER A 128 -5.56 -15.03 13.49
CA SER A 128 -4.61 -16.11 13.78
C SER A 128 -4.92 -16.83 15.09
N LYS A 129 -5.61 -16.17 16.01
CA LYS A 129 -6.12 -16.76 17.26
C LYS A 129 -7.51 -17.39 17.10
N GLY A 130 -8.13 -17.35 15.93
CA GLY A 130 -9.48 -17.87 15.69
C GLY A 130 -10.58 -17.11 16.43
N LEU A 131 -10.32 -15.85 16.81
CA LEU A 131 -11.34 -15.01 17.43
C LEU A 131 -12.36 -14.55 16.38
N PRO A 132 -13.65 -14.40 16.75
CA PRO A 132 -14.62 -13.73 15.89
C PRO A 132 -14.12 -12.34 15.50
N LEU A 133 -14.25 -11.99 14.23
CA LEU A 133 -13.80 -10.71 13.73
C LEU A 133 -14.59 -9.58 14.43
N PRO A 134 -13.93 -8.65 15.14
CA PRO A 134 -14.64 -7.56 15.83
C PRO A 134 -15.52 -6.73 14.87
N ALA A 135 -16.68 -6.28 15.35
CA ALA A 135 -17.65 -5.51 14.55
C ALA A 135 -17.03 -4.29 13.84
N PHE A 136 -16.04 -3.66 14.47
CA PHE A 136 -15.23 -2.58 13.89
C PHE A 136 -14.66 -2.93 12.50
N TYR A 137 -14.17 -4.15 12.29
CA TYR A 137 -13.61 -4.58 11.00
C TYR A 137 -14.67 -5.03 9.99
N GLN A 138 -15.92 -5.18 10.44
CA GLN A 138 -17.08 -5.50 9.59
C GLN A 138 -17.79 -4.22 9.13
N ASP A 139 -17.44 -3.06 9.70
CA ASP A 139 -17.97 -1.77 9.32
C ASP A 139 -17.67 -1.47 7.84
N THR A 140 -18.69 -1.04 7.11
CA THR A 140 -18.53 -0.62 5.71
C THR A 140 -17.53 0.53 5.58
N ALA A 141 -17.43 1.41 6.58
CA ALA A 141 -16.44 2.47 6.59
C ALA A 141 -14.99 1.93 6.59
N TYR A 142 -14.76 0.80 7.29
CA TYR A 142 -13.47 0.14 7.31
C TYR A 142 -13.14 -0.44 5.93
N SER A 143 -14.10 -1.12 5.28
CA SER A 143 -13.88 -1.64 3.93
C SER A 143 -13.67 -0.54 2.89
N THR A 144 -14.45 0.54 2.95
CA THR A 144 -14.36 1.67 2.01
C THR A 144 -13.02 2.37 2.11
N MET A 145 -12.52 2.59 3.33
CA MET A 145 -11.20 3.21 3.54
C MET A 145 -10.05 2.35 2.99
N ASN A 146 -10.19 1.02 2.99
CA ASN A 146 -9.19 0.11 2.43
C ASN A 146 -9.35 -0.11 0.91
N HIS A 147 -10.42 0.43 0.30
CA HIS A 147 -10.67 0.36 -1.14
C HIS A 147 -10.04 1.56 -1.87
N ASN A 148 -8.74 1.46 -2.14
CA ASN A 148 -7.92 2.56 -2.66
C ASN A 148 -8.17 2.85 -4.16
N ILE A 149 -9.22 3.63 -4.46
CA ILE A 149 -9.59 4.04 -5.82
C ILE A 149 -8.45 4.79 -6.50
N LEU A 150 -7.78 5.71 -5.83
CA LEU A 150 -6.58 6.38 -6.34
C LEU A 150 -5.38 5.92 -5.56
N SER A 151 -4.57 5.04 -6.16
CA SER A 151 -3.30 4.63 -5.59
C SER A 151 -2.18 5.42 -6.27
N SER A 152 -1.36 6.14 -5.48
CA SER A 152 -0.28 6.97 -6.01
C SER A 152 1.08 6.65 -5.39
N SER A 153 2.14 6.73 -6.18
CA SER A 153 3.53 6.63 -5.69
C SER A 153 4.44 7.58 -6.45
N SER A 154 5.42 8.15 -5.76
CA SER A 154 6.45 8.97 -6.38
C SER A 154 7.76 8.21 -6.56
N LEU A 155 8.47 8.49 -7.65
CA LEU A 155 9.84 8.01 -7.88
C LEU A 155 10.64 9.10 -8.60
N THR A 156 11.37 9.91 -7.83
CA THR A 156 12.27 10.94 -8.39
C THR A 156 13.71 10.51 -8.21
N SER A 157 14.40 10.21 -9.31
CA SER A 157 15.84 9.94 -9.32
C SER A 157 16.42 10.27 -10.69
N PRO A 158 17.65 10.81 -10.79
CA PRO A 158 18.33 11.01 -12.08
C PRO A 158 18.49 9.71 -12.89
N ALA A 159 18.43 8.55 -12.23
CA ALA A 159 18.57 7.24 -12.86
C ALA A 159 17.27 6.68 -13.46
N PHE A 160 16.11 7.30 -13.19
CA PHE A 160 14.80 6.81 -13.64
C PHE A 160 14.03 7.91 -14.36
N SER A 161 13.58 7.62 -15.58
CA SER A 161 12.81 8.57 -16.39
C SER A 161 11.32 8.56 -16.06
N PHE A 162 10.75 7.40 -15.70
CA PHE A 162 9.38 7.25 -15.24
C PHE A 162 9.20 5.90 -14.53
N GLY A 163 8.16 5.78 -13.71
CA GLY A 163 7.75 4.54 -13.06
C GLY A 163 6.23 4.50 -12.94
N GLY A 164 5.66 3.30 -13.03
CA GLY A 164 4.21 3.12 -13.08
C GLY A 164 3.80 1.77 -12.52
N PHE A 165 2.56 1.70 -12.05
CA PHE A 165 1.93 0.48 -11.56
C PHE A 165 0.46 0.48 -11.96
N THR A 166 -0.16 -0.70 -11.96
CA THR A 166 -1.59 -0.88 -12.25
C THR A 166 -2.46 -0.46 -11.06
N PRO A 167 -3.76 -0.20 -11.23
CA PRO A 167 -4.64 0.06 -10.11
C PRO A 167 -4.66 -1.09 -9.08
N MET A 168 -4.86 -0.76 -7.81
CA MET A 168 -4.99 -1.75 -6.73
C MET A 168 -6.38 -2.40 -6.67
N VAL A 169 -7.38 -1.76 -7.28
CA VAL A 169 -8.78 -2.21 -7.31
C VAL A 169 -9.34 -2.12 -8.74
N PRO A 170 -10.32 -2.97 -9.13
CA PRO A 170 -10.84 -3.03 -10.50
C PRO A 170 -11.42 -1.71 -11.02
N ASP A 171 -11.94 -0.85 -10.14
CA ASP A 171 -12.50 0.45 -10.46
C ASP A 171 -11.56 1.61 -10.06
N GLY A 172 -10.26 1.34 -9.96
CA GLY A 172 -9.27 2.33 -9.52
C GLY A 172 -8.37 2.90 -10.62
N PHE A 173 -7.47 3.77 -10.19
CA PHE A 173 -6.35 4.34 -10.92
C PHE A 173 -5.02 4.02 -10.21
N GLY A 174 -4.00 3.70 -11.00
CA GLY A 174 -2.61 3.71 -10.56
C GLY A 174 -1.91 4.97 -11.07
N LEU A 175 -1.33 5.77 -10.17
CA LEU A 175 -0.68 7.03 -10.48
C LEU A 175 0.78 7.01 -10.03
N GLY A 176 1.70 6.74 -10.96
CA GLY A 176 3.13 6.99 -10.75
C GLY A 176 3.47 8.42 -11.12
N TYR A 177 4.20 9.16 -10.28
CA TYR A 177 4.61 10.53 -10.63
C TYR A 177 6.05 10.86 -10.23
N SER A 178 6.66 11.78 -10.96
CA SER A 178 8.01 12.26 -10.72
C SER A 178 8.05 13.77 -10.90
N ILE A 179 8.54 14.48 -9.89
CA ILE A 179 8.68 15.94 -9.91
C ILE A 179 10.13 16.27 -10.18
N HIS A 180 10.41 16.90 -11.31
CA HIS A 180 11.73 17.36 -11.73
C HIS A 180 11.80 18.89 -11.61
N LYS A 181 13.00 19.45 -11.83
CA LYS A 181 13.22 20.90 -11.71
C LYS A 181 12.36 21.73 -12.65
N GLU A 182 12.07 21.21 -13.85
CA GLU A 182 11.42 21.96 -14.94
C GLU A 182 10.12 21.32 -15.42
N TRP A 183 9.80 20.11 -14.97
CA TRP A 183 8.62 19.37 -15.44
C TRP A 183 8.14 18.34 -14.41
N ILE A 184 6.89 17.92 -14.57
CA ILE A 184 6.26 16.85 -13.79
C ILE A 184 5.88 15.75 -14.78
N SER A 185 6.19 14.50 -14.46
CA SER A 185 5.70 13.34 -15.21
C SER A 185 4.69 12.56 -14.39
N CYS A 186 3.64 12.10 -15.07
CA CYS A 186 2.58 11.28 -14.53
C CYS A 186 2.40 10.06 -15.45
N PHE A 187 2.59 8.87 -14.89
CA PHE A 187 2.10 7.61 -15.45
C PHE A 187 0.75 7.31 -14.81
N ILE A 188 -0.29 7.21 -15.64
CA ILE A 188 -1.64 6.90 -15.17
C ILE A 188 -2.10 5.60 -15.82
N SER A 189 -2.61 4.67 -15.01
CA SER A 189 -3.21 3.43 -15.47
C SER A 189 -4.63 3.28 -14.92
N SER A 190 -5.48 2.59 -15.67
CA SER A 190 -6.80 2.14 -15.22
C SER A 190 -7.15 0.78 -15.83
N TYR A 191 -8.06 0.06 -15.19
CA TYR A 191 -8.80 -1.01 -15.85
C TYR A 191 -9.97 -0.43 -16.66
N PRO A 192 -10.65 -1.21 -17.53
CA PRO A 192 -11.72 -0.72 -18.40
C PRO A 192 -12.89 -0.01 -17.70
N ALA A 193 -13.08 -0.24 -16.40
CA ALA A 193 -14.12 0.41 -15.60
C ALA A 193 -13.91 1.93 -15.41
N ARG A 194 -12.72 2.46 -15.72
CA ARG A 194 -12.39 3.88 -15.58
C ARG A 194 -11.71 4.43 -16.85
N ASN A 195 -11.95 5.70 -17.14
CA ASN A 195 -11.39 6.39 -18.29
C ASN A 195 -10.05 7.06 -17.93
N VAL A 196 -8.93 6.41 -18.29
CA VAL A 196 -7.58 6.94 -18.05
C VAL A 196 -7.31 8.24 -18.81
N THR A 197 -7.78 8.35 -20.04
CA THR A 197 -7.53 9.53 -20.90
C THR A 197 -8.22 10.77 -20.34
N GLU A 198 -9.45 10.62 -19.88
CA GLU A 198 -10.19 11.72 -19.24
C GLU A 198 -9.54 12.13 -17.92
N PHE A 199 -9.10 11.17 -17.10
CA PHE A 199 -8.40 11.49 -15.86
C PHE A 199 -7.06 12.20 -16.12
N GLN A 200 -6.30 11.78 -17.13
CA GLN A 200 -5.08 12.46 -17.56
C GLN A 200 -5.35 13.90 -18.01
N ARG A 201 -6.43 14.13 -18.76
CA ARG A 201 -6.87 15.48 -19.17
C ARG A 201 -7.19 16.35 -17.95
N CYS A 202 -7.90 15.80 -16.97
CA CYS A 202 -8.20 16.49 -15.72
C CYS A 202 -6.93 16.84 -14.94
N VAL A 203 -5.97 15.91 -14.81
CA VAL A 203 -4.68 16.17 -14.16
C VAL A 203 -3.93 17.32 -14.85
N ASN A 204 -3.88 17.32 -16.18
CA ASN A 204 -3.23 18.39 -16.93
C ASN A 204 -3.90 19.75 -16.70
N LYS A 205 -5.24 19.80 -16.79
CA LYS A 205 -6.01 21.02 -16.52
C LYS A 205 -5.82 21.53 -15.09
N SER A 206 -5.76 20.63 -14.11
CA SER A 206 -5.49 20.98 -12.71
C SER A 206 -4.10 21.57 -12.54
N LEU A 207 -3.07 21.01 -13.19
CA LEU A 207 -1.72 21.57 -13.17
C LEU A 207 -1.70 22.96 -13.80
N GLU A 208 -2.27 23.15 -14.99
CA GLU A 208 -2.38 24.46 -15.64
C GLU A 208 -3.06 25.51 -14.75
N GLY A 209 -4.15 25.12 -14.07
CA GLY A 209 -4.84 25.97 -13.11
C GLY A 209 -3.97 26.36 -11.92
N ILE A 210 -3.24 25.40 -11.33
CA ILE A 210 -2.30 25.65 -10.22
C ILE A 210 -1.20 26.63 -10.65
N PHE A 211 -0.56 26.38 -11.80
CA PHE A 211 0.50 27.26 -12.31
C PHE A 211 -0.04 28.66 -12.65
N SER A 212 -1.24 28.76 -13.20
CA SER A 212 -1.89 30.05 -13.46
C SER A 212 -2.08 30.87 -12.18
N VAL A 213 -2.53 30.25 -11.10
CA VAL A 213 -2.70 30.92 -9.79
C VAL A 213 -1.35 31.35 -9.22
N VAL A 214 -0.33 30.48 -9.29
CA VAL A 214 1.02 30.79 -8.81
C VAL A 214 1.63 31.97 -9.59
N GLU A 215 1.35 32.08 -10.88
CA GLU A 215 1.76 33.20 -11.74
C GLU A 215 0.90 34.47 -11.56
N GLY A 216 -0.08 34.46 -10.66
CA GLY A 216 -0.96 35.61 -10.40
C GLY A 216 -2.01 35.87 -11.49
N LYS A 217 -2.27 34.88 -12.36
CA LYS A 217 -3.33 34.98 -13.37
C LYS A 217 -4.69 34.61 -12.75
N LEU A 218 -5.73 35.38 -13.08
CA LEU A 218 -7.11 35.05 -12.72
C LEU A 218 -7.53 33.74 -13.42
N LEU A 219 -8.01 32.76 -12.64
CA LEU A 219 -8.64 31.56 -13.17
C LEU A 219 -9.86 31.97 -14.01
N ARG A 220 -9.86 31.66 -15.31
CA ARG A 220 -11.00 31.84 -16.22
C ARG A 220 -11.84 30.58 -16.30
#